data_AF-A0A951FVT1-F1
#
_entry.id   AF-A0A951FVT1-F1
#
_cell.length_a   1.000
_cell.length_b   1.000
_cell.length_c   1.000
_cell.angle_alpha   90.00
_cell.angle_beta   90.00
_cell.angle_gamma   90.00
#
_symmetry.space_group_name_H-M   'P 1'
#
loop_
_entity.id
_entity.type
_entity.pdbx_description
1 polymer ?
#
loop_
_entity_poly.entity_id
_entity_poly.type
_entity_poly.pdbx_seq_one_letter_code
_entity_poly.pdbx_strand_id
1 'polypeptide(L)'
;MKPYDENIVTFEAMFVGYTEALNRLEAASSGRSPAATYVPLFEALNWAHALDERVATHWVPNGKTVGFGWRDRIPNAEIMAGVRFARNSLHHDWSEAVVLRDGGVSFPLSFPLSFTSGLEDSSRAWEWLWRNADELPPPSKKPHAESARIYR
;
A
#
# COMPACT_ATOMS: atom_id res chain seq x y z
N MET A 1 15.08 18.41 -29.06
CA MET A 1 14.27 17.24 -29.46
C MET A 1 14.74 16.07 -28.60
N LYS A 2 13.91 15.61 -27.66
CA LYS A 2 14.29 14.61 -26.65
C LYS A 2 13.75 13.23 -27.12
N PRO A 3 14.46 12.12 -26.89
CA PRO A 3 14.21 10.82 -27.55
C PRO A 3 12.92 10.07 -27.13
N TYR A 4 11.91 10.76 -26.59
CA TYR A 4 10.71 10.16 -26.01
C TYR A 4 9.41 10.48 -26.75
N ASP A 5 9.47 11.18 -27.88
CA ASP A 5 8.27 11.76 -28.52
C ASP A 5 7.32 10.70 -29.15
N GLU A 6 7.73 9.42 -29.28
CA GLU A 6 6.92 8.36 -29.92
C GLU A 6 6.70 7.08 -29.08
N ASN A 7 7.28 6.98 -27.87
CA ASN A 7 7.12 5.82 -26.96
C ASN A 7 6.67 6.28 -25.57
N ILE A 8 5.56 7.00 -25.51
CA ILE A 8 5.04 7.58 -24.27
C ILE A 8 4.20 6.53 -23.55
N VAL A 9 4.68 6.02 -22.41
CA VAL A 9 3.83 5.28 -21.46
C VAL A 9 2.78 6.25 -20.94
N THR A 10 1.52 5.98 -21.27
CA THR A 10 0.39 6.83 -20.89
C THR A 10 0.10 6.70 -19.40
N PHE A 11 -0.58 7.71 -18.86
CA PHE A 11 -1.07 7.65 -17.49
C PHE A 11 -2.06 6.48 -17.29
N GLU A 12 -2.83 6.16 -18.33
CA GLU A 12 -3.69 4.97 -18.39
C GLU A 12 -2.90 3.65 -18.27
N ALA A 13 -1.78 3.51 -18.98
CA ALA A 13 -0.94 2.31 -18.90
C ALA A 13 -0.43 2.04 -17.47
N MET A 14 -0.25 3.08 -16.65
CA MET A 14 0.12 2.90 -15.24
C MET A 14 -1.03 2.34 -14.40
N PHE A 15 -2.27 2.76 -14.65
CA PHE A 15 -3.44 2.17 -14.00
C PHE A 15 -3.66 0.72 -14.43
N VAL A 16 -3.40 0.40 -15.70
CA VAL A 16 -3.39 -0.99 -16.18
C VAL A 16 -2.36 -1.81 -15.42
N GLY A 17 -1.11 -1.33 -15.31
CA GLY A 17 -0.05 -2.01 -14.55
C GLY A 17 -0.42 -2.25 -13.09
N TYR A 18 -0.99 -1.24 -12.40
CA TYR A 18 -1.50 -1.39 -11.04
C TYR A 18 -2.61 -2.44 -10.93
N THR A 19 -3.59 -2.39 -11.83
CA THR A 19 -4.73 -3.31 -11.86
C THR A 19 -4.26 -4.75 -12.11
N GLU A 20 -3.33 -4.96 -13.03
CA GLU A 20 -2.77 -6.28 -13.30
C GLU A 20 -1.98 -6.84 -12.11
N ALA A 21 -1.23 -5.99 -11.40
CA ALA A 21 -0.53 -6.41 -10.18
C ALA A 21 -1.51 -6.82 -9.07
N LEU A 22 -2.62 -6.10 -8.91
CA LEU A 22 -3.70 -6.49 -7.98
C LEU A 22 -4.34 -7.82 -8.39
N ASN A 23 -4.63 -8.03 -9.68
CA ASN A 23 -5.19 -9.29 -10.16
C ASN A 23 -4.23 -10.47 -9.90
N ARG A 24 -2.92 -10.26 -10.08
CA ARG A 24 -1.89 -11.27 -9.73
C ARG A 24 -1.89 -11.56 -8.22
N LEU A 25 -2.04 -10.54 -7.38
CA LEU A 25 -2.10 -10.70 -5.93
C LEU A 25 -3.35 -11.50 -5.51
N GLU A 26 -4.51 -11.16 -6.05
CA GLU A 26 -5.76 -11.88 -5.78
C GLU A 26 -5.68 -13.35 -6.20
N ALA A 27 -5.18 -13.61 -7.41
CA ALA A 27 -4.97 -14.96 -7.91
C ALA A 27 -4.00 -15.76 -7.01
N ALA A 28 -2.89 -15.16 -6.58
CA ALA A 28 -1.92 -15.80 -5.70
C ALA A 28 -2.46 -16.05 -4.29
N SER A 29 -3.39 -15.22 -3.81
CA SER A 29 -3.93 -15.29 -2.44
C SER A 29 -4.73 -16.57 -2.19
N SER A 30 -5.33 -17.15 -3.23
CA SER A 30 -6.03 -18.44 -3.15
C SER A 30 -5.11 -19.60 -2.75
N GLY A 31 -3.83 -19.53 -3.13
CA GLY A 31 -2.85 -20.58 -2.84
C GLY A 31 -2.23 -20.50 -1.45
N ARG A 32 -2.53 -19.46 -0.67
CA ARG A 32 -1.97 -19.21 0.68
C ARG A 32 -0.45 -19.45 0.78
N SER A 33 0.28 -19.00 -0.24
CA SER A 33 1.74 -19.05 -0.24
C SER A 33 2.30 -17.65 0.05
N PRO A 34 3.04 -17.45 1.16
CA PRO A 34 3.65 -16.17 1.47
C PRO A 34 4.55 -15.67 0.34
N ALA A 35 5.43 -16.53 -0.18
CA ALA A 35 6.34 -16.16 -1.26
C ALA A 35 5.59 -15.80 -2.56
N ALA A 36 4.52 -16.53 -2.89
CA ALA A 36 3.75 -16.28 -4.11
C ALA A 36 2.90 -15.01 -4.04
N THR A 37 2.47 -14.59 -2.85
CA THR A 37 1.65 -13.39 -2.64
C THR A 37 2.50 -12.14 -2.38
N TYR A 38 3.70 -12.29 -1.82
CA TYR A 38 4.59 -11.17 -1.51
C TYR A 38 5.04 -10.43 -2.77
N VAL A 39 5.42 -11.14 -3.83
CA VAL A 39 5.90 -10.53 -5.08
C VAL A 39 4.82 -9.63 -5.73
N PRO A 40 3.59 -10.09 -5.99
CA PRO A 40 2.55 -9.23 -6.57
C PRO A 40 2.07 -8.13 -5.62
N LEU A 41 2.12 -8.35 -4.28
CA LEU A 41 1.91 -7.26 -3.31
C LEU A 41 2.97 -6.16 -3.49
N PHE A 42 4.24 -6.55 -3.53
CA PHE A 42 5.36 -5.62 -3.72
C PHE A 42 5.21 -4.86 -5.04
N GLU A 43 4.81 -5.54 -6.09
CA GLU A 43 4.53 -4.94 -7.39
C GLU A 43 3.40 -3.90 -7.32
N ALA A 44 2.26 -4.26 -6.74
CA ALA A 44 1.09 -3.38 -6.64
C ALA A 44 1.40 -2.09 -5.86
N LEU A 45 2.13 -2.19 -4.75
CA LEU A 45 2.51 -1.03 -3.94
C LEU A 45 3.53 -0.12 -4.67
N ASN A 46 4.42 -0.67 -5.51
CA ASN A 46 5.32 0.16 -6.34
C ASN A 46 4.54 0.91 -7.42
N TRP A 47 3.57 0.25 -8.07
CA TRP A 47 2.66 0.92 -8.99
C TRP A 47 1.85 2.01 -8.29
N ALA A 48 1.33 1.75 -7.10
CA ALA A 48 0.59 2.72 -6.30
C ALA A 48 1.46 3.97 -6.00
N HIS A 49 2.71 3.77 -5.58
CA HIS A 49 3.64 4.88 -5.35
C HIS A 49 3.94 5.67 -6.63
N ALA A 50 4.18 4.98 -7.76
CA ALA A 50 4.43 5.63 -9.03
C ALA A 50 3.22 6.44 -9.52
N LEU A 51 2.00 5.93 -9.31
CA LEU A 51 0.76 6.64 -9.60
C LEU A 51 0.62 7.88 -8.72
N ASP A 52 0.87 7.79 -7.42
CA ASP A 52 0.80 8.94 -6.50
C ASP A 52 1.74 10.10 -6.91
N GLU A 53 2.98 9.80 -7.31
CA GLU A 53 3.91 10.78 -7.88
C GLU A 53 3.37 11.44 -9.16
N ARG A 54 2.80 10.61 -10.05
CA ARG A 54 2.30 11.07 -11.34
C ARG A 54 1.03 11.91 -11.22
N VAL A 55 0.10 11.52 -10.35
CA VAL A 55 -1.09 12.33 -10.03
C VAL A 55 -0.63 13.68 -9.48
N ALA A 56 0.28 13.69 -8.50
CA ALA A 56 0.75 14.92 -7.90
C ALA A 56 1.40 15.88 -8.91
N THR A 57 2.11 15.33 -9.90
CA THR A 57 2.84 16.12 -10.91
C THR A 57 1.96 16.56 -12.07
N HIS A 58 1.00 15.73 -12.52
CA HIS A 58 0.32 15.90 -13.80
C HIS A 58 -1.19 16.06 -13.71
N TRP A 59 -1.81 15.82 -12.55
CA TRP A 59 -3.26 15.98 -12.43
C TRP A 59 -3.65 17.43 -12.19
N VAL A 60 -4.49 17.96 -13.08
CA VAL A 60 -4.82 19.39 -13.20
C VAL A 60 -6.34 19.58 -13.21
N PRO A 61 -7.04 19.32 -12.08
CA PRO A 61 -8.51 19.34 -12.06
C PRO A 61 -9.11 20.74 -12.30
N ASN A 62 -8.39 21.82 -11.97
CA ASN A 62 -8.86 23.21 -12.09
C ASN A 62 -7.86 24.10 -12.86
N GLY A 63 -7.23 23.57 -13.91
CA GLY A 63 -6.22 24.31 -14.70
C GLY A 63 -4.85 24.50 -14.02
N LYS A 64 -4.66 24.03 -12.78
CA LYS A 64 -3.36 23.96 -12.09
C LYS A 64 -3.16 22.61 -11.39
N THR A 65 -1.91 22.19 -11.26
CA THR A 65 -1.52 21.02 -10.46
C THR A 65 -1.78 21.31 -8.98
N VAL A 66 -2.19 20.28 -8.24
CA VAL A 66 -2.51 20.37 -6.80
C VAL A 66 -1.47 19.66 -5.93
N GLY A 67 -0.41 19.12 -6.54
CA GLY A 67 0.59 18.33 -5.82
C GLY A 67 -0.05 17.15 -5.08
N PHE A 68 0.51 16.79 -3.93
CA PHE A 68 -0.05 15.72 -3.08
C PHE A 68 -1.39 16.07 -2.41
N GLY A 69 -1.85 17.32 -2.50
CA GLY A 69 -3.21 17.72 -2.09
C GLY A 69 -4.31 17.14 -2.98
N TRP A 70 -3.96 16.31 -3.97
CA TRP A 70 -4.92 15.52 -4.73
C TRP A 70 -5.68 14.52 -3.84
N ARG A 71 -5.03 14.01 -2.79
CA ARG A 71 -5.57 12.98 -1.89
C ARG A 71 -6.79 13.48 -1.11
N ASP A 72 -6.82 14.78 -0.79
CA ASP A 72 -7.95 15.39 -0.08
C ASP A 72 -9.22 15.50 -0.95
N ARG A 73 -9.10 15.23 -2.26
CA ARG A 73 -10.19 15.37 -3.24
C ARG A 73 -10.82 14.04 -3.64
N ILE A 74 -10.21 12.91 -3.28
CA ILE A 74 -10.67 11.58 -3.65
C ILE A 74 -10.89 10.79 -2.36
N PRO A 75 -12.10 10.26 -2.11
CA PRO A 75 -12.35 9.44 -0.93
C PRO A 75 -11.33 8.30 -0.79
N ASN A 76 -10.83 8.10 0.43
CA ASN A 76 -9.86 7.07 0.80
C ASN A 76 -8.45 7.25 0.21
N ALA A 77 -8.16 8.34 -0.50
CA ALA A 77 -6.83 8.56 -1.07
C ALA A 77 -5.78 9.00 -0.02
N GLU A 78 -6.19 9.33 1.20
CA GLU A 78 -5.29 9.59 2.33
C GLU A 78 -4.38 8.39 2.64
N ILE A 79 -4.82 7.17 2.33
CA ILE A 79 -4.01 5.94 2.45
C ILE A 79 -2.68 6.04 1.68
N MET A 80 -2.65 6.80 0.59
CA MET A 80 -1.46 6.99 -0.23
C MET A 80 -0.34 7.73 0.51
N ALA A 81 -0.68 8.55 1.52
CA ALA A 81 0.32 9.13 2.40
C ALA A 81 1.04 8.06 3.21
N GLY A 82 0.31 7.06 3.71
CA GLY A 82 0.86 5.91 4.42
C GLY A 82 1.73 5.04 3.50
N VAL A 83 1.25 4.71 2.30
CA VAL A 83 2.03 3.95 1.30
C VAL A 83 3.35 4.66 0.97
N ARG A 84 3.30 5.98 0.75
CA ARG A 84 4.49 6.80 0.50
C ARG A 84 5.45 6.80 1.69
N PHE A 85 4.94 6.95 2.90
CA PHE A 85 5.76 6.89 4.11
C PHE A 85 6.48 5.55 4.20
N ALA A 86 5.75 4.44 4.10
CA ALA A 86 6.33 3.09 4.15
C ALA A 86 7.38 2.89 3.04
N ARG A 87 7.09 3.29 1.80
CA ARG A 87 8.04 3.24 0.69
C ARG A 87 9.32 4.01 0.97
N ASN A 88 9.21 5.24 1.47
CA ASN A 88 10.36 6.11 1.67
C ASN A 88 11.19 5.72 2.90
N SER A 89 10.54 5.19 3.94
CA SER A 89 11.22 4.73 5.16
C SER A 89 11.92 3.40 4.94
N LEU A 90 11.37 2.52 4.09
CA LEU A 90 11.75 1.10 4.00
C LEU A 90 12.16 0.68 2.59
N HIS A 91 12.63 1.59 1.74
CA HIS A 91 12.79 1.32 0.29
C HIS A 91 13.49 0.00 -0.07
N HIS A 92 14.43 -0.45 0.77
CA HIS A 92 15.14 -1.74 0.62
C HIS A 92 14.66 -2.85 1.58
N ASP A 93 13.82 -2.51 2.56
CA ASP A 93 13.47 -3.33 3.72
C ASP A 93 11.97 -3.66 3.79
N TRP A 94 11.28 -3.70 2.63
CA TRP A 94 9.83 -4.01 2.59
C TRP A 94 9.47 -5.38 3.14
N SER A 95 10.39 -6.35 3.08
CA SER A 95 10.17 -7.66 3.70
C SER A 95 10.04 -7.57 5.22
N GLU A 96 10.54 -6.49 5.83
CA GLU A 96 10.40 -6.21 7.26
C GLU A 96 9.20 -5.32 7.57
N ALA A 97 8.55 -4.73 6.56
CA ALA A 97 7.45 -3.78 6.69
C ALA A 97 6.09 -4.44 6.88
N VAL A 98 5.95 -5.66 6.35
CA VAL A 98 4.69 -6.39 6.31
C VAL A 98 4.82 -7.74 6.99
N VAL A 99 3.75 -8.14 7.67
CA VAL A 99 3.61 -9.45 8.28
C VAL A 99 2.38 -10.11 7.69
N LEU A 100 2.49 -11.40 7.42
CA LEU A 100 1.36 -12.19 6.97
C LEU A 100 0.62 -12.73 8.20
N ARG A 101 -0.65 -12.34 8.34
CA ARG A 101 -1.52 -12.92 9.35
C ARG A 101 -2.16 -14.18 8.77
N ASP A 102 -1.69 -15.33 9.20
CA ASP A 102 -2.40 -16.59 9.06
C ASP A 102 -3.36 -16.71 10.25
N GLY A 103 -4.64 -16.41 10.00
CA GLY A 103 -5.72 -16.47 10.96
C GLY A 103 -6.08 -17.92 11.32
N GLY A 104 -5.14 -18.58 11.98
CA GLY A 104 -5.47 -19.74 12.79
C GLY A 104 -6.62 -19.36 13.74
N VAL A 105 -7.69 -20.15 13.70
CA VAL A 105 -8.82 -19.95 14.61
C VAL A 105 -8.34 -20.24 16.02
N SER A 106 -8.05 -19.20 16.81
CA SER A 106 -7.80 -19.36 18.23
C SER A 106 -9.15 -19.49 18.93
N PHE A 107 -9.61 -20.73 19.13
CA PHE A 107 -10.74 -21.02 19.99
C PHE A 107 -10.26 -21.20 21.44
N PRO A 108 -10.50 -20.25 22.37
CA PRO A 108 -10.64 -20.64 23.76
C PRO A 108 -12.07 -21.18 23.94
N LEU A 109 -12.22 -22.50 24.05
CA LEU A 109 -13.45 -23.11 24.56
C LEU A 109 -13.64 -22.65 26.01
N SER A 110 -14.34 -21.55 26.20
CA SER A 110 -14.88 -21.13 27.51
C SER A 110 -16.14 -20.30 27.27
N PHE A 111 -17.29 -20.97 27.37
CA PHE A 111 -18.62 -20.36 27.50
C PHE A 111 -18.72 -19.60 28.85
N PRO A 112 -19.54 -18.52 28.99
CA PRO A 112 -20.80 -18.27 28.27
C PRO A 112 -20.97 -16.91 27.58
N LEU A 113 -21.80 -16.97 26.51
CA LEU A 113 -22.51 -15.95 25.73
C LEU A 113 -22.47 -14.48 26.21
N SER A 114 -21.81 -13.63 25.43
CA SER A 114 -22.21 -12.24 25.19
C SER A 114 -22.09 -11.95 23.69
N PHE A 115 -23.24 -11.91 23.00
CA PHE A 115 -23.34 -11.45 21.62
C PHE A 115 -23.22 -9.92 21.61
N THR A 116 -22.01 -9.40 21.79
CA THR A 116 -21.67 -8.07 21.32
C THR A 116 -21.34 -8.16 19.84
N SER A 117 -21.91 -7.26 19.05
CA SER A 117 -21.82 -7.11 17.59
C SER A 117 -20.38 -7.00 17.05
N GLY A 118 -19.63 -8.09 17.10
CA GLY A 118 -18.25 -8.23 16.62
C GLY A 118 -18.06 -9.44 15.71
N LEU A 119 -19.12 -9.82 14.98
CA LEU A 119 -19.16 -10.93 14.02
C LEU A 119 -19.21 -10.39 12.57
N GLU A 120 -18.48 -9.31 12.29
CA GLU A 120 -18.10 -8.96 10.93
C GLU A 120 -16.62 -9.28 10.74
N ASP A 121 -16.40 -10.39 10.06
CA ASP A 121 -15.17 -10.78 9.37
C ASP A 121 -14.04 -11.45 10.18
N SER A 122 -14.39 -12.40 11.05
CA SER A 122 -13.46 -13.47 11.45
C SER A 122 -13.13 -14.47 10.32
N SER A 123 -13.51 -14.17 9.07
CA SER A 123 -13.30 -15.01 7.88
C SER A 123 -12.07 -14.65 7.03
N ARG A 124 -11.42 -13.50 7.26
CA ARG A 124 -10.20 -13.11 6.55
C ARG A 124 -8.93 -13.47 7.32
N ALA A 125 -8.75 -14.77 7.49
CA ALA A 125 -7.59 -15.38 8.12
C ALA A 125 -6.32 -15.42 7.23
N TRP A 126 -6.20 -14.62 6.18
CA TRP A 126 -5.00 -14.64 5.34
C TRP A 126 -4.80 -13.28 4.67
N GLU A 127 -4.13 -12.38 5.39
CA GLU A 127 -3.95 -11.00 4.95
C GLU A 127 -2.55 -10.48 5.27
N TRP A 128 -2.00 -9.69 4.33
CA TRP A 128 -0.78 -8.94 4.56
C TRP A 128 -1.13 -7.68 5.36
N LEU A 129 -0.48 -7.51 6.50
CA LEU A 129 -0.65 -6.36 7.37
C LEU A 129 0.64 -5.57 7.46
N TRP A 130 0.51 -4.24 7.51
CA TRP A 130 1.63 -3.39 7.89
C TRP A 130 1.99 -3.64 9.35
N ARG A 131 3.29 -3.69 9.65
CA ARG A 131 3.76 -3.62 11.04
C ARG A 131 3.53 -2.22 11.60
N ASN A 132 3.46 -2.13 12.92
CA ASN A 132 3.42 -0.85 13.60
C ASN A 132 4.68 -0.04 13.27
N ALA A 133 4.54 1.29 13.17
CA ALA A 133 5.65 2.17 12.81
C ALA A 133 6.84 2.08 13.79
N ASP A 134 6.56 1.82 15.07
CA ASP A 134 7.58 1.66 16.11
C ASP A 134 8.36 0.33 16.02
N GLU A 135 7.87 -0.62 15.23
CA GLU A 135 8.50 -1.93 15.01
C GLU A 135 9.33 -1.99 13.72
N LEU A 136 9.30 -0.92 12.92
CA LEU A 136 10.03 -0.83 11.67
C LEU A 136 11.54 -0.65 11.92
N PRO A 137 12.40 -1.17 11.03
CA PRO A 137 13.82 -0.90 11.12
C PRO A 137 14.09 0.61 11.07
N PRO A 138 15.11 1.10 11.80
CA PRO A 138 15.47 2.51 11.75
C PRO A 138 15.84 2.88 10.31
N PRO A 139 15.38 4.03 9.80
CA PRO A 139 15.62 4.40 8.41
C PRO A 139 17.13 4.49 8.15
N SER A 140 17.57 3.90 7.04
CA SER A 140 18.99 3.88 6.62
C SER A 140 19.59 5.29 6.42
N LYS A 141 18.74 6.31 6.29
CA LYS A 141 19.12 7.72 6.30
C LYS A 141 18.31 8.46 7.36
N LYS A 142 18.95 9.38 8.09
CA LYS A 142 18.23 10.25 9.03
C LYS A 142 17.10 10.97 8.27
N PRO A 143 15.85 10.87 8.73
CA PRO A 143 14.74 11.56 8.09
C PRO A 143 15.02 13.07 8.10
N HIS A 144 14.69 13.75 7.00
CA HIS A 144 14.71 15.20 6.97
C HIS A 144 13.76 15.70 8.08
N ALA A 145 14.16 16.71 8.86
CA ALA A 145 13.43 17.13 10.07
C ALA A 145 11.95 17.48 9.80
N GLU A 146 11.64 17.88 8.57
CA GLU A 146 10.30 18.18 8.09
C GLU A 146 9.44 16.92 7.87
N SER A 147 10.05 15.82 7.42
CA SER A 147 9.37 14.53 7.23
C SER A 147 8.93 13.94 8.58
N ALA A 148 9.76 14.04 9.62
CA ALA A 148 9.45 13.50 10.94
C ALA A 148 8.24 14.16 11.62
N ARG A 149 7.90 15.40 11.24
CA ARG A 149 6.74 16.15 11.75
C ARG A 149 5.43 15.80 11.06
N ILE A 150 5.47 15.27 9.84
CA ILE A 150 4.29 14.96 9.04
C ILE A 150 3.73 13.57 9.41
N TYR A 151 4.56 12.70 10.00
CA TYR A 151 4.25 11.27 10.16
C TYR A 151 4.33 10.77 11.62
N ARG A 152 4.31 11.67 12.61
CA ARG A 152 4.13 11.36 14.04
C ARG A 152 2.97 12.15 14.61
#